data_AF-V5G7D6-F1
#
_entry.id   AF-V5G7D6-F1
#
_cell.length_a   1.000
_cell.length_b   1.000
_cell.length_c   1.000
_cell.angle_alpha   90.00
_cell.angle_beta   90.00
_cell.angle_gamma   90.00
#
_symmetry.space_group_name_H-M   'P 1'
#
loop_
_entity.id
_entity.type
_entity.pdbx_description
1 polymer ?
#
loop_
_entity_poly.entity_id
_entity_poly.type
_entity_poly.pdbx_seq_one_letter_code
_entity_poly.pdbx_strand_id
1 'polypeptide(L)'
;MAQKTKQDMNIHLVPENINFSLFTTEQVKKLCVTKIVTPLMLDALGHPLPGGLYDNKLGPLSDRGEPCGTCQKTLLNCPGHFGYIELPLPVVNPMFSKIIGMLLRMSCLSCYLIQIPTHIKRSISIQIKLLNAGLVTLSIEVESTIAQLIATYNAYENIPEEAIVPILAYEKLANHTLRELGSSVLSQNTETLQNQFLSGILKEVKIGKLCMYCKKPINKIQVLKNRIIMVTSKVGVDDSNG
;
A
#
# COMPACT_ATOMS: atom_id res chain seq x y z
N MET A 1 38.22 6.35 41.60
CA MET A 1 36.79 5.97 41.62
C MET A 1 35.97 7.21 41.26
N ALA A 2 35.67 7.41 39.97
CA ALA A 2 34.89 8.55 39.51
C ALA A 2 33.42 8.16 39.43
N GLN A 3 32.61 8.73 40.33
CA GLN A 3 31.15 8.64 40.32
C GLN A 3 30.65 9.35 39.06
N LYS A 4 30.16 8.59 38.07
CA LYS A 4 29.34 9.16 36.99
C LYS A 4 27.96 9.43 37.57
N THR A 5 27.71 10.69 37.88
CA THR A 5 26.39 11.26 38.16
C THR A 5 25.45 10.89 37.02
N LYS A 6 24.40 10.15 37.35
CA LYS A 6 23.28 9.81 36.47
C LYS A 6 22.56 11.13 36.19
N GLN A 7 22.87 11.77 35.06
CA GLN A 7 22.12 12.94 34.61
C GLN A 7 20.67 12.49 34.40
N ASP A 8 19.76 13.00 35.22
CA ASP A 8 18.33 12.85 35.04
C ASP A 8 17.96 13.47 33.68
N MET A 9 17.82 12.62 32.67
CA MET A 9 17.26 13.04 31.39
C MET A 9 15.78 13.33 31.62
N ASN A 10 15.43 14.61 31.69
CA ASN A 10 14.05 15.07 31.67
C ASN A 10 13.43 14.74 30.31
N ILE A 11 12.84 13.54 30.20
CA ILE A 11 12.10 13.11 29.02
C ILE A 11 10.70 13.74 29.11
N HIS A 12 10.45 14.78 28.32
CA HIS A 12 9.18 15.52 28.32
C HIS A 12 8.13 14.95 27.34
N LEU A 13 8.50 13.98 26.50
CA LEU A 13 7.63 13.40 25.49
C LEU A 13 7.75 11.88 25.51
N VAL A 14 6.64 11.19 25.73
CA VAL A 14 6.53 9.74 25.60
C VAL A 14 5.66 9.46 24.38
N PRO A 15 6.17 8.72 23.37
CA PRO A 15 5.36 8.39 22.19
C PRO A 15 4.21 7.47 22.59
N GLU A 16 2.98 7.87 22.25
CA GLU A 16 1.76 7.10 22.58
C GLU A 16 1.40 6.07 21.51
N ASN A 17 1.68 6.38 20.24
CA ASN A 17 1.25 5.57 19.09
C ASN A 17 2.32 5.50 18.00
N ILE A 18 2.30 4.41 17.23
CA ILE A 18 3.18 4.19 16.07
C ILE A 18 2.30 3.92 14.85
N ASN A 19 2.48 4.73 13.80
CA ASN A 19 1.77 4.57 12.54
C ASN A 19 2.71 4.03 11.46
N PHE A 20 2.26 2.99 10.75
CA PHE A 20 2.98 2.43 9.62
C PHE A 20 2.51 3.09 8.31
N SER A 21 3.47 3.49 7.48
CA SER A 21 3.19 4.07 6.17
C SER A 21 4.33 3.79 5.20
N LEU A 22 4.12 4.12 3.93
CA LEU A 22 5.15 4.06 2.90
C LEU A 22 5.63 5.47 2.56
N PHE A 23 6.93 5.63 2.39
CA PHE A 23 7.48 6.89 1.91
C PHE A 23 7.16 7.10 0.43
N THR A 24 6.67 8.29 0.10
CA THR A 24 6.62 8.76 -1.29
C THR A 24 8.02 9.12 -1.77
N THR A 25 8.23 9.15 -3.10
CA THR A 25 9.51 9.57 -3.68
C THR A 25 9.94 10.96 -3.21
N GLU A 26 8.99 11.88 -3.05
CA GLU A 26 9.25 13.24 -2.54
C GLU A 26 9.68 13.24 -1.07
N GLN A 27 9.01 12.43 -0.23
CA GLN A 27 9.38 12.29 1.18
C GLN A 27 10.79 11.73 1.35
N VAL A 28 11.16 10.70 0.58
CA VAL A 28 12.53 10.16 0.58
C VAL A 28 13.52 11.24 0.16
N LYS A 29 13.27 11.95 -0.95
CA LYS A 29 14.16 13.01 -1.44
C LYS A 29 14.32 14.15 -0.44
N LYS A 30 13.28 14.48 0.33
CA LYS A 30 13.32 15.51 1.39
C LYS A 30 14.07 15.04 2.65
N LEU A 31 13.97 13.76 2.98
CA LEU A 31 14.64 13.15 4.13
C LEU A 31 16.14 12.94 3.88
N CYS A 32 16.50 12.57 2.65
CA CYS A 32 17.86 12.23 2.27
C CYS A 32 18.70 13.47 1.92
N VAL A 33 19.98 13.43 2.27
CA VAL A 33 20.91 14.57 2.14
C VAL A 33 21.75 14.53 0.86
N THR A 34 21.86 13.36 0.24
CA THR A 34 22.66 13.18 -0.99
C THR A 34 22.09 12.04 -1.85
N LYS A 35 22.36 12.13 -3.14
CA LYS A 35 22.06 11.07 -4.12
C LYS A 35 23.32 10.25 -4.35
N ILE A 36 23.19 8.93 -4.25
CA ILE A 36 24.27 8.00 -4.55
C ILE A 36 24.26 7.72 -6.05
N VAL A 37 25.38 8.02 -6.71
CA VAL A 37 25.53 7.97 -8.17
C VAL A 37 26.64 7.03 -8.62
N THR A 38 27.55 6.64 -7.73
CA THR A 38 28.65 5.74 -8.04
C THR A 38 28.71 4.57 -7.06
N PRO A 39 29.00 3.34 -7.53
CA PRO A 39 29.26 2.20 -6.67
C PRO A 39 30.66 2.24 -6.05
N LEU A 40 31.56 3.11 -6.54
CA LEU A 40 32.90 3.25 -6.00
C LEU A 40 32.84 3.90 -4.62
N MET A 41 33.58 3.31 -3.67
CA MET A 41 33.55 3.74 -2.28
C MET A 41 34.61 4.80 -1.97
N LEU A 42 35.84 4.56 -2.43
CA LEU A 42 37.02 5.37 -2.16
C LEU A 42 37.72 5.76 -3.46
N ASP A 43 38.45 6.87 -3.43
CA ASP A 43 39.38 7.27 -4.48
C ASP A 43 40.71 6.51 -4.40
N ALA A 44 41.64 6.80 -5.31
CA ALA A 44 42.96 6.17 -5.35
C ALA A 44 43.84 6.48 -4.13
N LEU A 45 43.50 7.52 -3.35
CA LEU A 45 44.20 7.93 -2.13
C LEU A 45 43.53 7.35 -0.86
N GLY A 46 42.40 6.65 -1.01
CA GLY A 46 41.64 6.06 0.09
C GLY A 46 40.62 7.01 0.73
N HIS A 47 40.33 8.17 0.14
CA HIS A 47 39.31 9.09 0.64
C HIS A 47 37.92 8.72 0.10
N PRO A 48 36.84 8.97 0.87
CA PRO A 48 35.50 8.73 0.39
C PRO A 48 35.12 9.60 -0.82
N LEU A 49 34.48 8.98 -1.80
CA LEU A 49 34.03 9.67 -3.00
C LEU A 49 32.71 10.41 -2.77
N PRO A 50 32.58 11.69 -3.20
CA PRO A 50 31.30 12.38 -3.25
C PRO A 50 30.29 11.61 -4.12
N GLY A 51 29.08 11.39 -3.60
CA GLY A 51 28.05 10.60 -4.27
C GLY A 51 28.33 9.08 -4.30
N GLY A 52 29.36 8.60 -3.60
CA GLY A 52 29.60 7.18 -3.33
C GLY A 52 28.95 6.70 -2.04
N LEU A 53 29.07 5.41 -1.73
CA LEU A 53 28.44 4.81 -0.54
C LEU A 53 29.00 5.32 0.80
N TYR A 54 30.22 5.89 0.80
CA TYR A 54 30.86 6.49 1.96
C TYR A 54 30.92 8.02 1.89
N ASP A 55 30.08 8.66 1.06
CA ASP A 55 29.98 10.13 0.98
C ASP A 55 29.90 10.74 2.40
N ASN A 56 30.80 11.68 2.71
CA ASN A 56 30.93 12.30 4.03
C ASN A 56 29.63 13.01 4.48
N LYS A 57 28.72 13.34 3.56
CA LYS A 57 27.38 13.84 3.91
C LYS A 57 26.53 12.82 4.68
N LEU A 58 26.78 11.53 4.50
CA LEU A 58 26.07 10.44 5.20
C LEU A 58 26.56 10.26 6.64
N GLY A 59 27.75 10.75 6.94
CA GLY A 59 28.42 10.61 8.23
C GLY A 59 29.93 10.41 8.05
N PRO A 60 30.72 10.64 9.10
CA PRO A 60 32.16 10.45 9.06
C PRO A 60 32.49 8.95 9.16
N LEU A 61 33.56 8.52 8.50
CA LEU A 61 33.95 7.10 8.47
C LEU A 61 34.85 6.69 9.65
N SER A 62 35.57 7.66 10.24
CA SER A 62 36.47 7.44 11.37
C SER A 62 36.55 8.68 12.25
N ASP A 63 36.91 8.51 13.52
CA ASP A 63 37.00 9.61 14.49
C ASP A 63 38.18 10.57 14.22
N ARG A 64 39.17 10.12 13.43
CA ARG A 64 40.31 10.94 12.98
C ARG A 64 40.08 11.56 11.59
N GLY A 65 38.95 11.27 10.97
CA GLY A 65 38.58 11.78 9.65
C GLY A 65 37.94 13.16 9.72
N GLU A 66 37.49 13.64 8.56
CA GLU A 66 36.72 14.87 8.47
C GLU A 66 35.38 14.76 9.22
N PRO A 67 34.87 15.87 9.79
CA PRO A 67 33.53 15.90 10.37
C PRO A 67 32.47 15.69 9.29
N CYS A 68 31.27 15.27 9.71
CA CYS A 68 30.15 15.02 8.82
C CYS A 68 29.85 16.22 7.91
N GLY A 69 29.76 16.00 6.61
CA GLY A 69 29.42 17.04 5.63
C GLY A 69 28.01 17.63 5.78
N THR A 70 27.12 17.01 6.57
CA THR A 70 25.75 17.49 6.81
C THR A 70 25.61 18.18 8.17
N CYS A 71 25.91 17.48 9.27
CA CYS A 71 25.70 18.01 10.62
C CYS A 71 26.96 18.57 11.29
N GLN A 72 28.12 18.48 10.64
CA GLN A 72 29.42 18.98 11.13
C GLN A 72 29.86 18.38 12.48
N LYS A 73 29.31 17.22 12.84
CA LYS A 73 29.68 16.47 14.05
C LYS A 73 30.70 15.39 13.74
N THR A 74 31.50 15.03 14.75
CA THR A 74 32.42 13.88 14.73
C THR A 74 31.67 12.55 14.79
N LEU A 75 32.38 11.44 14.58
CA LEU A 75 31.80 10.08 14.51
C LEU A 75 30.93 9.74 15.72
N LEU A 76 31.41 10.04 16.92
CA LEU A 76 30.71 9.70 18.16
C LEU A 76 29.40 10.50 18.37
N ASN A 77 29.27 11.65 17.72
CA ASN A 77 28.16 12.58 17.92
C ASN A 77 27.23 12.69 16.69
N CYS A 78 27.62 12.08 15.57
CA CYS A 78 26.82 12.06 14.35
C CYS A 78 25.79 10.92 14.42
N PRO A 79 24.49 11.20 14.23
CA PRO A 79 23.47 10.16 14.18
C PRO A 79 23.48 9.36 12.87
N GLY A 80 24.24 9.81 11.86
CA GLY A 80 24.15 9.36 10.48
C GLY A 80 23.01 10.04 9.72
N HIS A 81 23.14 10.07 8.39
CA HIS A 81 22.17 10.69 7.50
C HIS A 81 21.85 9.76 6.32
N PHE A 82 20.61 9.82 5.84
CA PHE A 82 20.17 8.97 4.74
C PHE A 82 20.61 9.54 3.39
N GLY A 83 21.05 8.66 2.50
CA GLY A 83 21.15 8.91 1.06
C GLY A 83 20.08 8.14 0.30
N TYR A 84 19.91 8.44 -0.98
CA TYR A 84 19.03 7.66 -1.85
C TYR A 84 19.71 7.27 -3.16
N ILE A 85 19.32 6.12 -3.70
CA ILE A 85 19.67 5.68 -5.05
C ILE A 85 18.44 5.88 -5.93
N GLU A 86 18.57 6.67 -6.98
CA GLU A 86 17.49 6.85 -7.96
C GLU A 86 17.54 5.72 -8.98
N LEU A 87 16.49 4.89 -8.98
CA LEU A 87 16.34 3.83 -9.97
C LEU A 87 15.90 4.44 -11.31
N PRO A 88 16.47 4.01 -12.45
CA PRO A 88 16.13 4.58 -13.75
C PRO A 88 14.71 4.22 -14.20
N LEU A 89 14.10 3.18 -13.61
CA LEU A 89 12.75 2.71 -13.90
C LEU A 89 12.03 2.35 -12.60
N PRO A 90 10.69 2.44 -12.56
CA PRO A 90 9.92 2.00 -11.42
C PRO A 90 10.06 0.48 -11.23
N VAL A 91 10.46 0.08 -10.03
CA VAL A 91 10.60 -1.32 -9.65
C VAL A 91 9.53 -1.65 -8.61
N VAL A 92 8.83 -2.77 -8.82
CA VAL A 92 7.86 -3.26 -7.85
C VAL A 92 8.59 -3.69 -6.59
N ASN A 93 8.19 -3.15 -5.44
CA ASN A 93 8.67 -3.63 -4.16
C ASN A 93 8.29 -5.11 -3.96
N PRO A 94 9.25 -6.02 -3.76
CA PRO A 94 8.98 -7.46 -3.61
C PRO A 94 7.96 -7.81 -2.53
N MET A 95 7.87 -7.02 -1.45
CA MET A 95 6.89 -7.20 -0.37
C MET A 95 5.44 -7.05 -0.85
N PHE A 96 5.20 -6.22 -1.88
CA PHE A 96 3.88 -5.97 -2.44
C PHE A 96 3.59 -6.74 -3.72
N SER A 97 4.54 -7.53 -4.22
CA SER A 97 4.42 -8.28 -5.48
C SER A 97 3.15 -9.14 -5.55
N LYS A 98 2.82 -9.85 -4.46
CA LYS A 98 1.62 -10.69 -4.36
C LYS A 98 0.33 -9.87 -4.44
N ILE A 99 0.25 -8.75 -3.72
CA ILE A 99 -0.92 -7.87 -3.67
C ILE A 99 -1.12 -7.20 -5.03
N ILE A 100 -0.07 -6.62 -5.60
CA ILE A 100 -0.10 -6.00 -6.93
C ILE A 100 -0.53 -7.01 -7.99
N GLY A 101 0.04 -8.22 -7.96
CA GLY A 101 -0.33 -9.28 -8.89
C GLY A 101 -1.78 -9.77 -8.71
N MET A 102 -2.33 -9.76 -7.50
CA MET A 102 -3.76 -10.01 -7.25
C MET A 102 -4.62 -8.90 -7.87
N LEU A 103 -4.30 -7.63 -7.60
CA LEU A 103 -5.04 -6.49 -8.14
C LEU A 103 -5.03 -6.47 -9.68
N LEU A 104 -3.88 -6.76 -10.30
CA LEU A 104 -3.75 -6.84 -11.76
C LEU A 104 -4.59 -8.00 -12.35
N ARG A 105 -4.61 -9.17 -11.70
CA ARG A 105 -5.49 -10.29 -12.12
C ARG A 105 -6.96 -9.90 -12.07
N MET A 106 -7.34 -9.12 -11.06
CA MET A 106 -8.71 -8.67 -10.86
C MET A 106 -9.09 -7.45 -11.69
N SER A 107 -8.17 -6.85 -12.46
CA SER A 107 -8.43 -5.61 -13.20
C SER A 107 -8.44 -5.85 -14.70
N CYS A 108 -9.35 -5.20 -15.42
CA CYS A 108 -9.30 -5.15 -16.87
C CYS A 108 -8.30 -4.09 -17.32
N LEU A 109 -7.26 -4.47 -18.07
CA LEU A 109 -6.23 -3.52 -18.54
C LEU A 109 -6.66 -2.71 -19.77
N SER A 110 -7.90 -2.90 -20.24
CA SER A 110 -8.50 -2.10 -21.32
C SER A 110 -9.41 -0.99 -20.82
N CYS A 111 -10.15 -1.19 -19.73
CA CYS A 111 -11.04 -0.17 -19.16
C CYS A 111 -10.65 0.26 -17.73
N TYR A 112 -9.61 -0.36 -17.17
CA TYR A 112 -9.04 -0.05 -15.86
C TYR A 112 -10.01 -0.24 -14.66
N LEU A 113 -11.10 -0.97 -14.87
CA LEU A 113 -12.05 -1.32 -13.82
C LEU A 113 -11.75 -2.69 -13.22
N ILE A 114 -11.82 -2.77 -11.90
CA ILE A 114 -11.73 -4.03 -11.15
C ILE A 114 -13.00 -4.87 -11.36
N GLN A 115 -12.81 -6.14 -11.66
CA GLN A 115 -13.82 -7.16 -12.00
C GLN A 115 -14.54 -7.68 -10.75
N ILE A 116 -15.09 -6.75 -9.96
CA ILE A 116 -15.95 -7.04 -8.82
C ILE A 116 -17.31 -6.40 -9.12
N PRO A 117 -18.42 -7.14 -8.99
CA PRO A 117 -19.76 -6.57 -9.19
C PRO A 117 -20.04 -5.35 -8.30
N THR A 118 -20.87 -4.43 -8.78
CA THR A 118 -21.12 -3.15 -8.10
C THR A 118 -21.73 -3.34 -6.70
N HIS A 119 -22.65 -4.28 -6.54
CA HIS A 119 -23.29 -4.58 -5.26
C HIS A 119 -22.28 -5.08 -4.20
N ILE A 120 -21.31 -5.89 -4.60
CA ILE A 120 -20.24 -6.37 -3.72
C ILE A 120 -19.31 -5.23 -3.32
N LYS A 121 -18.90 -4.37 -4.26
CA LYS A 121 -18.07 -3.17 -3.98
C LYS A 121 -18.73 -2.24 -2.96
N ARG A 122 -20.02 -1.96 -3.15
CA ARG A 122 -20.78 -1.09 -2.23
C ARG A 122 -20.96 -1.75 -0.88
N SER A 123 -21.31 -3.04 -0.84
CA SER A 123 -21.47 -3.79 0.41
C SER A 123 -20.21 -3.74 1.28
N ILE A 124 -19.05 -4.12 0.74
CA ILE A 124 -17.80 -4.14 1.52
C ILE A 124 -17.40 -2.74 2.00
N SER A 125 -17.61 -1.72 1.17
CA SER A 125 -17.34 -0.34 1.58
C SER A 125 -18.22 0.07 2.77
N ILE A 126 -19.48 -0.36 2.80
CA ILE A 126 -20.43 -0.01 3.85
C ILE A 126 -20.14 -0.83 5.11
N GLN A 127 -19.86 -2.12 4.98
CA GLN A 127 -19.44 -2.97 6.10
C GLN A 127 -18.20 -2.41 6.81
N ILE A 128 -17.17 -2.00 6.06
CA ILE A 128 -15.97 -1.39 6.62
C ILE A 128 -16.29 -0.06 7.33
N LYS A 129 -17.12 0.80 6.73
CA LYS A 129 -17.55 2.06 7.36
C LYS A 129 -18.32 1.82 8.67
N LEU A 130 -19.21 0.83 8.70
CA LEU A 130 -19.96 0.45 9.90
C LEU A 130 -19.03 -0.09 11.00
N LEU A 131 -18.06 -0.94 10.65
CA LEU A 131 -17.05 -1.43 11.59
C LEU A 131 -16.23 -0.29 12.18
N ASN A 132 -15.79 0.66 11.34
CA ASN A 132 -15.06 1.85 11.80
C ASN A 132 -15.91 2.76 12.71
N ALA A 133 -17.24 2.72 12.55
CA ALA A 133 -18.20 3.41 13.43
C ALA A 133 -18.52 2.63 14.71
N GLY A 134 -17.97 1.42 14.90
CA GLY A 134 -18.30 0.52 16.02
C GLY A 134 -19.63 -0.23 15.88
N LEU A 135 -20.31 -0.13 14.74
CA LEU A 135 -21.64 -0.70 14.47
C LEU A 135 -21.52 -2.14 13.92
N VAL A 136 -20.99 -3.05 14.72
CA VAL A 136 -20.65 -4.43 14.31
C VAL A 136 -21.88 -5.23 13.87
N THR A 137 -22.98 -5.16 14.61
CA THR A 137 -24.22 -5.90 14.28
C THR A 137 -24.75 -5.53 12.91
N LEU A 138 -24.80 -4.23 12.61
CA LEU A 138 -25.25 -3.72 11.32
C LEU A 138 -24.34 -4.15 10.17
N SER A 139 -23.03 -4.28 10.41
CA SER A 139 -22.10 -4.76 9.38
C SER A 139 -22.41 -6.21 8.95
N ILE A 140 -22.86 -7.05 9.89
CA ILE A 140 -23.28 -8.44 9.64
C ILE A 140 -24.66 -8.47 8.98
N GLU A 141 -25.59 -7.59 9.39
CA GLU A 141 -26.90 -7.46 8.73
C GLU A 141 -26.75 -7.12 7.23
N VAL A 142 -25.79 -6.26 6.87
CA VAL A 142 -25.49 -5.94 5.47
C VAL A 142 -25.02 -7.18 4.69
N GLU A 143 -24.24 -8.06 5.32
CA GLU A 143 -23.80 -9.33 4.72
C GLU A 143 -25.01 -10.23 4.39
N SER A 144 -25.88 -10.43 5.38
CA SER A 144 -27.11 -11.22 5.24
C SER A 144 -28.04 -10.66 4.17
N THR A 145 -28.24 -9.33 4.17
CA THR A 145 -29.08 -8.63 3.18
C THR A 145 -28.55 -8.83 1.76
N ILE A 146 -27.24 -8.69 1.56
CA ILE A 146 -26.60 -8.93 0.27
C ILE A 146 -26.73 -10.38 -0.18
N ALA A 147 -26.54 -11.34 0.72
CA ALA A 147 -26.69 -12.75 0.41
C ALA A 147 -28.11 -13.07 -0.09
N GLN A 148 -29.15 -12.49 0.54
CA GLN A 148 -30.54 -12.62 0.10
C GLN A 148 -30.77 -11.97 -1.27
N LEU A 149 -30.23 -10.78 -1.52
CA LEU A 149 -30.31 -10.11 -2.82
C LEU A 149 -29.63 -10.93 -3.92
N ILE A 150 -28.44 -11.48 -3.66
CA ILE A 150 -27.73 -12.35 -4.60
C ILE A 150 -28.56 -13.59 -4.92
N ALA A 151 -29.18 -14.22 -3.92
CA ALA A 151 -30.06 -15.37 -4.13
C ALA A 151 -31.28 -15.03 -5.00
N THR A 152 -31.85 -13.83 -4.81
CA THR A 152 -33.02 -13.35 -5.55
C THR A 152 -32.67 -13.00 -7.01
N TYR A 153 -31.53 -12.36 -7.23
CA TYR A 153 -31.08 -11.87 -8.54
C TYR A 153 -30.00 -12.76 -9.18
N ASN A 154 -29.98 -14.05 -8.86
CA ASN A 154 -28.93 -14.99 -9.27
C ASN A 154 -28.67 -15.07 -10.79
N ALA A 155 -29.65 -14.67 -11.61
CA ALA A 155 -29.57 -14.65 -13.07
C ALA A 155 -28.77 -13.45 -13.63
N TYR A 156 -28.53 -12.42 -12.83
CA TYR A 156 -27.85 -11.20 -13.25
C TYR A 156 -26.41 -11.17 -12.76
N GLU A 157 -25.48 -10.87 -13.69
CA GLU A 157 -24.07 -10.67 -13.35
C GLU A 157 -23.85 -9.43 -12.46
N ASN A 158 -24.75 -8.44 -12.56
CA ASN A 158 -24.83 -7.29 -11.67
C ASN A 158 -26.28 -7.06 -11.22
N ILE A 159 -26.48 -7.00 -9.89
CA ILE A 159 -27.74 -6.59 -9.29
C ILE A 159 -28.04 -5.12 -9.68
N PRO A 160 -29.27 -4.79 -10.11
CA PRO A 160 -29.68 -3.42 -10.42
C PRO A 160 -29.45 -2.45 -9.26
N GLU A 161 -29.16 -1.18 -9.55
CA GLU A 161 -28.87 -0.20 -8.50
C GLU A 161 -30.08 0.08 -7.60
N GLU A 162 -31.30 -0.04 -8.13
CA GLU A 162 -32.53 0.15 -7.37
C GLU A 162 -32.70 -0.89 -6.26
N ALA A 163 -32.22 -2.11 -6.49
CA ALA A 163 -32.30 -3.19 -5.50
C ALA A 163 -31.27 -3.05 -4.36
N ILE A 164 -30.26 -2.18 -4.52
CA ILE A 164 -29.18 -1.95 -3.53
C ILE A 164 -29.54 -0.78 -2.59
N VAL A 165 -30.62 -0.03 -2.86
CA VAL A 165 -31.08 1.11 -2.05
C VAL A 165 -31.18 0.82 -0.55
N PRO A 166 -31.67 -0.34 -0.09
CA PRO A 166 -31.72 -0.65 1.34
C PRO A 166 -30.36 -0.54 2.03
N ILE A 167 -29.29 -0.89 1.32
CA ILE A 167 -27.94 -0.93 1.88
C ILE A 167 -27.33 0.48 1.93
N LEU A 168 -27.75 1.38 1.04
CA LEU A 168 -27.32 2.78 1.03
C LEU A 168 -27.79 3.55 2.27
N ALA A 169 -28.87 3.11 2.93
CA ALA A 169 -29.31 3.71 4.19
C ALA A 169 -28.25 3.52 5.30
N TYR A 170 -27.65 2.33 5.39
CA TYR A 170 -26.56 2.06 6.33
C TYR A 170 -25.32 2.90 6.06
N GLU A 171 -25.03 3.23 4.81
CA GLU A 171 -23.92 4.12 4.48
C GLU A 171 -24.11 5.51 5.08
N LYS A 172 -25.32 6.07 4.99
CA LYS A 172 -25.65 7.39 5.55
C LYS A 172 -25.49 7.40 7.07
N LEU A 173 -25.99 6.35 7.73
CA LEU A 173 -25.84 6.15 9.17
C LEU A 173 -24.36 6.08 9.56
N ALA A 174 -23.57 5.22 8.91
CA ALA A 174 -22.15 5.06 9.21
C ALA A 174 -21.37 6.38 9.06
N ASN A 175 -21.61 7.12 7.98
CA ASN A 175 -20.96 8.41 7.75
C ASN A 175 -21.35 9.46 8.81
N HIS A 176 -22.59 9.46 9.28
CA HIS A 176 -23.04 10.35 10.36
C HIS A 176 -22.33 10.03 11.66
N THR A 177 -22.36 8.76 12.08
CA THR A 177 -21.74 8.29 13.32
C THR A 177 -20.23 8.53 13.32
N LEU A 178 -19.53 8.28 12.20
CA LEU A 178 -18.09 8.58 12.08
C LEU A 178 -17.77 10.06 12.24
N ARG A 179 -18.65 10.95 11.76
CA ARG A 179 -18.48 12.40 11.96
C ARG A 179 -18.67 12.81 13.41
N GLU A 180 -19.63 12.20 14.11
CA GLU A 180 -19.86 12.47 15.54
C GLU A 180 -18.72 11.96 16.43
N LEU A 181 -18.16 10.78 16.14
CA LEU A 181 -17.02 10.25 16.90
C LEU A 181 -15.70 10.99 16.64
N GLY A 182 -15.54 11.60 15.45
CA GLY A 182 -14.30 12.28 15.03
C GLY A 182 -13.10 11.36 14.81
N SER A 183 -13.21 10.06 15.11
CA SER A 183 -12.15 9.06 14.93
C SER A 183 -12.74 7.66 14.67
N SER A 184 -11.93 6.77 14.10
CA SER A 184 -12.33 5.39 13.84
C SER A 184 -12.23 4.55 15.11
N VAL A 185 -13.25 3.74 15.39
CA VAL A 185 -13.18 2.70 16.41
C VAL A 185 -12.32 1.56 15.88
N LEU A 186 -11.16 1.36 16.50
CA LEU A 186 -10.24 0.27 16.16
C LEU A 186 -10.15 -0.67 17.35
N SER A 187 -10.58 -1.91 17.14
CA SER A 187 -10.42 -3.02 18.07
C SER A 187 -9.88 -4.23 17.33
N GLN A 188 -9.26 -5.16 18.05
CA GLN A 188 -8.82 -6.43 17.47
C GLN A 188 -9.99 -7.18 16.80
N ASN A 189 -11.18 -7.11 17.39
CA ASN A 189 -12.38 -7.76 16.85
C ASN A 189 -12.89 -7.11 15.56
N THR A 190 -12.86 -5.78 15.46
CA THR A 190 -13.25 -5.08 14.24
C THR A 190 -12.25 -5.34 13.10
N GLU A 191 -10.96 -5.46 13.42
CA GLU A 191 -9.92 -5.77 12.44
C GLU A 191 -10.02 -7.23 11.94
N THR A 192 -10.27 -8.19 12.83
CA THR A 192 -10.46 -9.59 12.42
C THR A 192 -11.68 -9.75 11.53
N LEU A 193 -12.80 -9.09 11.87
CA LEU A 193 -14.00 -9.07 11.04
C LEU A 193 -13.77 -8.41 9.68
N GLN A 194 -13.07 -7.27 9.63
CA GLN A 194 -12.71 -6.62 8.37
C GLN A 194 -11.91 -7.56 7.46
N ASN A 195 -10.90 -8.23 8.01
CA ASN A 195 -10.09 -9.20 7.27
C ASN A 195 -10.93 -10.41 6.81
N GLN A 196 -11.87 -10.87 7.63
CA GLN A 196 -12.79 -11.94 7.28
C GLN A 196 -13.66 -11.54 6.07
N PHE A 197 -14.32 -10.38 6.11
CA PHE A 197 -15.16 -9.88 5.01
C PHE A 197 -14.37 -9.72 3.71
N LEU A 198 -13.19 -9.10 3.77
CA LEU A 198 -12.31 -8.94 2.61
C LEU A 198 -11.91 -10.31 2.03
N SER A 199 -11.49 -11.25 2.89
CA SER A 199 -11.06 -12.57 2.44
C SER A 199 -12.21 -13.40 1.85
N GLY A 200 -13.43 -13.26 2.38
CA GLY A 200 -14.63 -13.93 1.86
C GLY A 200 -14.92 -13.48 0.43
N ILE A 201 -15.02 -12.17 0.23
CA ILE A 201 -15.29 -11.60 -1.09
C ILE A 201 -14.19 -11.95 -2.10
N LEU A 202 -12.92 -11.84 -1.71
CA LEU A 202 -11.81 -12.17 -2.60
C LEU A 202 -11.80 -13.65 -3.03
N LYS A 203 -12.39 -14.56 -2.25
CA LYS A 203 -12.54 -15.97 -2.62
C LYS A 203 -13.72 -16.21 -3.57
N GLU A 204 -14.79 -15.44 -3.43
CA GLU A 204 -16.01 -15.57 -4.25
C GLU A 204 -15.88 -14.94 -5.63
N VAL A 205 -15.06 -13.89 -5.76
CA VAL A 205 -14.85 -13.18 -7.03
C VAL A 205 -14.15 -14.11 -8.04
N LYS A 206 -14.91 -14.61 -9.00
CA LYS A 206 -14.41 -15.38 -10.14
C LYS A 206 -14.28 -14.47 -11.35
N ILE A 207 -13.05 -14.26 -11.81
CA ILE A 207 -12.78 -13.46 -13.00
C ILE A 207 -13.05 -14.30 -14.25
N GLY A 208 -14.00 -13.86 -15.07
CA GLY A 208 -14.31 -14.46 -16.36
C GLY A 208 -13.24 -14.22 -17.43
N LYS A 209 -13.39 -14.88 -18.58
CA LYS A 209 -12.51 -14.67 -19.75
C LYS A 209 -12.70 -13.28 -20.39
N LEU A 210 -13.90 -12.71 -20.26
CA LEU A 210 -14.28 -11.40 -20.79
C LEU A 210 -14.57 -10.45 -19.64
N CYS A 211 -14.28 -9.16 -19.84
CA CYS A 211 -14.54 -8.11 -18.88
C CYS A 211 -16.04 -7.90 -18.69
N MET A 212 -16.51 -7.83 -17.43
CA MET A 212 -17.94 -7.58 -17.13
C MET A 212 -18.43 -6.21 -17.62
N TYR A 213 -17.52 -5.24 -17.79
CA TYR A 213 -17.85 -3.86 -18.18
C TYR A 213 -17.66 -3.57 -19.67
N CYS A 214 -16.47 -3.83 -20.23
CA CYS A 214 -16.16 -3.47 -21.62
C CYS A 214 -16.16 -4.67 -22.58
N LYS A 215 -16.44 -5.89 -22.07
CA LYS A 215 -16.52 -7.15 -22.83
C LYS A 215 -15.26 -7.55 -23.61
N LYS A 216 -14.14 -6.83 -23.45
CA LYS A 216 -12.81 -7.20 -23.96
C LYS A 216 -12.22 -8.37 -23.16
N PRO A 217 -11.33 -9.19 -23.76
CA PRO A 217 -10.69 -10.30 -23.06
C PRO A 217 -9.83 -9.82 -21.89
N ILE A 218 -9.88 -10.55 -20.77
CA ILE A 218 -9.05 -10.27 -19.60
C ILE A 218 -7.66 -10.87 -19.81
N ASN A 219 -6.63 -10.05 -19.57
CA ASN A 219 -5.24 -10.48 -19.67
C ASN A 219 -4.90 -11.52 -18.59
N LYS A 220 -4.25 -12.61 -18.98
CA LYS A 220 -3.81 -13.64 -18.03
C LYS A 220 -2.50 -13.19 -17.38
N ILE A 221 -2.57 -12.84 -16.11
CA ILE A 221 -1.41 -12.43 -15.30
C ILE A 221 -0.90 -13.63 -14.49
N GLN A 222 0.40 -13.90 -14.56
CA GLN A 222 1.11 -14.88 -13.75
C GLN A 222 2.10 -14.18 -12.83
N VAL A 223 2.06 -14.54 -11.54
CA VAL A 223 3.00 -14.02 -10.53
C VAL A 223 3.94 -15.15 -10.16
N LEU A 224 5.20 -15.02 -10.57
CA LEU A 224 6.32 -15.84 -10.11
C LEU A 224 7.05 -15.08 -9.00
N LYS A 225 7.89 -15.78 -8.22
CA LYS A 225 8.54 -15.23 -7.01
C LYS A 225 9.04 -13.78 -7.15
N ASN A 226 9.66 -13.42 -8.29
CA ASN A 226 10.17 -12.08 -8.56
C ASN A 226 9.67 -11.46 -9.88
N ARG A 227 8.62 -12.01 -10.52
CA ARG A 227 8.16 -11.53 -11.83
C ARG A 227 6.63 -11.52 -11.92
N ILE A 228 6.09 -10.43 -12.44
CA ILE A 228 4.69 -10.35 -12.87
C ILE A 228 4.70 -10.40 -14.39
N ILE A 229 4.12 -11.43 -14.96
CA ILE A 229 4.15 -11.70 -16.40
C ILE A 229 2.72 -11.62 -16.93
N MET A 230 2.53 -10.83 -17.98
CA MET A 230 1.31 -10.86 -18.77
C MET A 230 1.51 -11.84 -19.93
N VAL A 231 0.67 -12.87 -20.00
CA VAL A 231 0.67 -13.79 -21.14
C VAL A 231 -0.13 -13.13 -22.24
N THR A 232 0.57 -12.62 -23.27
CA THR A 232 -0.07 -12.17 -24.50
C THR A 232 -0.25 -13.38 -25.42
N SER A 233 -1.49 -13.69 -25.77
CA SER A 233 -1.75 -14.49 -26.97
C SER A 233 -1.18 -13.70 -28.14
N LYS A 234 -0.35 -14.31 -29.00
CA LYS A 234 0.14 -13.65 -30.22
C LYS A 234 -1.05 -13.02 -30.94
N VAL A 235 -1.09 -11.69 -30.96
CA VAL A 235 -1.85 -10.97 -31.97
C VAL A 235 -1.09 -11.29 -33.26
N GLY A 236 -1.75 -11.99 -34.18
CA GLY A 236 -1.21 -12.15 -35.53
C GLY A 236 -0.88 -10.76 -36.03
N VAL A 237 0.40 -10.52 -36.30
CA VAL A 237 0.80 -9.41 -37.13
C VAL A 237 0.30 -9.82 -38.51
N ASP A 238 -0.88 -9.32 -38.87
CA ASP A 238 -1.29 -9.31 -40.27
C ASP A 238 -0.35 -8.32 -40.96
N ASP A 239 0.75 -8.83 -41.49
CA ASP A 239 1.53 -8.17 -42.52
C ASP A 239 0.63 -8.05 -43.75
N SER A 240 -0.21 -7.02 -43.77
CA SER A 240 -0.92 -6.59 -44.96
C SER A 240 -0.98 -5.07 -45.04
N ASN A 241 -0.26 -4.60 -46.07
CA ASN A 241 -0.29 -3.30 -46.74
C ASN A 241 0.52 -2.13 -46.16
N GLY A 242 1.54 -1.75 -46.94
CA GLY A 242 2.20 -0.44 -46.94
C GLY A 242 3.54 -0.48 -47.64
#